data_AF-A0A0F9FN00-F1
#
_entry.id   AF-A0A0F9FN00-F1
#
_cell.length_a   1.000
_cell.length_b   1.000
_cell.length_c   1.000
_cell.angle_alpha   90.00
_cell.angle_beta   90.00
_cell.angle_gamma   90.00
#
_symmetry.space_group_name_H-M   'P 1'
#
loop_
_entity.id
_entity.type
_entity.pdbx_description
1 polymer ?
#
loop_
_entity_poly.entity_id
_entity_poly.type
_entity_poly.pdbx_seq_one_letter_code
_entity_poly.pdbx_strand_id
1 'polypeptide(L)'
;MKWYKHDSNANADAKLRKIRLKYGMEGYGLYWYCLELIAQNVEKHNLSFELEHDAEIIAADVGIHFELVQEMMVFMVDLGLFEQENGIITCLKLAKRTDEYTSKLIKQLDNVPTLSRQSPDKVRSNRTEEKRLEQNIPSPSEKALDEQIWKTGVSLLGDKKSDRSLIGKWVSEHGKEKVAAVIAQAVIARPVEPKAYITALLQDRTRPTDPYYAEIRKVVASAEH
;
A
#
# COMPACT_ATOMS: atom_id res chain seq x y z
N MET A 1 6.44 -17.91 5.35
CA MET A 1 6.82 -19.27 4.85
C MET A 1 8.31 -19.27 4.60
N LYS A 2 9.02 -20.38 4.81
CA LYS A 2 10.51 -20.36 4.80
C LYS A 2 11.14 -20.42 3.41
N TRP A 3 10.43 -20.96 2.42
CA TRP A 3 10.93 -21.08 1.04
C TRP A 3 9.75 -21.26 0.08
N TYR A 4 9.87 -20.71 -1.13
CA TYR A 4 8.92 -20.92 -2.23
C TYR A 4 9.66 -21.32 -3.51
N LYS A 5 8.96 -21.96 -4.44
CA LYS A 5 9.52 -22.34 -5.73
C LYS A 5 9.77 -21.11 -6.59
N HIS A 6 11.03 -20.86 -6.95
CA HIS A 6 11.43 -19.81 -7.88
C HIS A 6 11.61 -20.39 -9.30
N ASP A 7 11.01 -19.76 -10.30
CA ASP A 7 11.13 -20.20 -11.70
C ASP A 7 12.53 -19.85 -12.25
N SER A 8 13.26 -20.83 -12.78
CA SER A 8 14.62 -20.62 -13.33
C SER A 8 14.63 -19.74 -14.58
N ASN A 9 13.49 -19.64 -15.27
CA ASN A 9 13.30 -18.84 -16.47
C ASN A 9 12.45 -17.58 -16.22
N ALA A 10 12.29 -17.14 -14.96
CA ALA A 10 11.45 -15.99 -14.64
C ALA A 10 11.87 -14.71 -15.39
N ASN A 11 13.16 -14.55 -15.71
CA ASN A 11 13.64 -13.43 -16.52
C ASN A 11 12.98 -13.35 -17.91
N ALA A 12 12.50 -14.47 -18.46
CA ALA A 12 11.87 -14.55 -19.77
C ALA A 12 10.36 -14.31 -19.72
N ASP A 13 9.77 -14.17 -18.53
CA ASP A 13 8.37 -13.80 -18.42
C ASP A 13 8.09 -12.45 -19.10
N ALA A 14 6.97 -12.34 -19.82
CA ALA A 14 6.67 -11.15 -20.61
C ALA A 14 6.39 -9.92 -19.73
N LYS A 15 5.79 -10.09 -18.55
CA LYS A 15 5.50 -9.00 -17.61
C LYS A 15 6.78 -8.55 -16.91
N LEU A 16 7.61 -9.49 -16.46
CA LEU A 16 8.92 -9.17 -15.86
C LEU A 16 9.88 -8.54 -16.88
N ARG A 17 9.79 -8.90 -18.16
CA ARG A 17 10.47 -8.18 -19.24
C ARG A 17 10.01 -6.73 -19.37
N LYS A 18 8.70 -6.46 -19.28
CA LYS A 18 8.17 -5.08 -19.32
C LYS A 18 8.69 -4.21 -18.16
N ILE A 19 8.79 -4.77 -16.96
CA ILE A 19 9.41 -4.10 -15.81
C ILE A 19 10.86 -3.76 -16.12
N ARG A 20 11.65 -4.73 -16.57
CA ARG A 20 13.07 -4.51 -16.90
C ARG A 20 13.27 -3.47 -18.01
N LEU A 21 12.36 -3.44 -18.99
CA LEU A 21 12.41 -2.43 -20.05
C LEU A 21 12.15 -1.02 -19.53
N LYS A 22 11.27 -0.86 -18.53
CA LYS A 22 10.90 0.47 -18.00
C LYS A 22 11.82 0.95 -16.87
N TYR A 23 12.24 0.04 -15.98
CA TYR A 23 12.92 0.36 -14.72
C TYR A 23 14.24 -0.38 -14.52
N GLY A 24 14.73 -1.11 -15.54
CA GLY A 24 15.98 -1.85 -15.44
C GLY A 24 15.93 -2.97 -14.39
N MET A 25 17.09 -3.25 -13.79
CA MET A 25 17.22 -4.29 -12.76
C MET A 25 16.63 -3.88 -11.42
N GLU A 26 16.47 -2.58 -11.15
CA GLU A 26 15.85 -2.07 -9.93
C GLU A 26 14.40 -2.53 -9.83
N GLY A 27 13.60 -2.31 -10.88
CA GLY A 27 12.21 -2.78 -10.89
C GLY A 27 12.10 -4.31 -10.84
N TYR A 28 13.04 -5.03 -11.45
CA TYR A 28 13.06 -6.50 -11.37
C TYR A 28 13.38 -6.99 -9.96
N GLY A 29 14.36 -6.40 -9.30
CA GLY A 29 14.70 -6.69 -7.91
C GLY A 29 13.56 -6.34 -6.97
N LEU A 30 12.91 -5.18 -7.17
CA LEU A 30 11.79 -4.74 -6.37
C LEU A 30 10.61 -5.72 -6.43
N TYR A 31 10.30 -6.27 -7.61
CA TYR A 31 9.27 -7.32 -7.72
C TYR A 31 9.56 -8.54 -6.84
N TRP A 32 10.81 -9.03 -6.85
CA TRP A 32 11.20 -10.16 -6.02
C TRP A 32 11.22 -9.82 -4.54
N TYR A 33 11.67 -8.61 -4.19
CA TYR A 33 11.64 -8.13 -2.82
C TYR A 33 10.21 -8.08 -2.27
N CYS A 34 9.25 -7.52 -3.02
CA CYS A 34 7.84 -7.54 -2.64
C CYS A 34 7.31 -8.98 -2.49
N LEU A 35 7.68 -9.90 -3.37
CA LEU A 35 7.32 -11.32 -3.25
C LEU A 35 7.91 -11.97 -1.99
N GLU A 36 9.13 -11.62 -1.61
CA GLU A 36 9.80 -12.10 -0.40
C GLU A 36 9.10 -11.57 0.86
N LEU A 37 8.72 -10.29 0.88
CA LEU A 37 7.93 -9.68 1.96
C LEU A 37 6.56 -10.35 2.12
N ILE A 38 5.88 -10.67 1.02
CA ILE A 38 4.63 -11.43 1.07
C ILE A 38 4.90 -12.84 1.61
N ALA A 39 5.91 -13.52 1.04
CA ALA A 39 6.25 -14.88 1.43
C ALA A 39 6.62 -14.97 2.91
N GLN A 40 7.40 -14.03 3.46
CA GLN A 40 7.83 -14.12 4.85
C GLN A 40 6.62 -14.17 5.81
N ASN A 41 5.56 -13.40 5.50
CA ASN A 41 4.35 -13.27 6.32
C ASN A 41 3.37 -14.46 6.20
N VAL A 42 3.54 -15.35 5.22
CA VAL A 42 2.66 -16.53 5.06
C VAL A 42 2.98 -17.60 6.10
N GLU A 43 2.20 -17.68 7.16
CA GLU A 43 2.37 -18.63 8.25
C GLU A 43 1.11 -19.48 8.47
N LYS A 44 1.17 -20.40 9.44
CA LYS A 44 0.05 -21.33 9.69
C LYS A 44 -1.27 -20.63 10.03
N HIS A 45 -1.18 -19.45 10.64
CA HIS A 45 -2.31 -18.65 11.07
C HIS A 45 -2.55 -17.42 10.16
N ASN A 46 -1.67 -17.18 9.19
CA ASN A 46 -1.76 -16.07 8.26
C ASN A 46 -1.50 -16.55 6.82
N LEU A 47 -2.56 -16.75 6.05
CA LEU A 47 -2.51 -17.19 4.64
C LEU A 47 -3.04 -16.09 3.70
N SER A 48 -2.90 -14.82 4.08
CA SER A 48 -3.49 -13.70 3.34
C SER A 48 -2.77 -13.40 2.02
N PHE A 49 -1.48 -13.73 1.91
CA PHE A 49 -0.62 -13.34 0.78
C PHE A 49 -0.61 -11.82 0.52
N GLU A 50 -0.80 -11.04 1.57
CA GLU A 50 -0.80 -9.58 1.53
C GLU A 50 0.62 -9.01 1.63
N LEU A 51 0.85 -7.91 0.93
CA LEU A 51 2.01 -7.06 1.09
C LEU A 51 1.69 -6.00 2.14
N GLU A 52 2.08 -6.27 3.39
CA GLU A 52 1.81 -5.36 4.53
C GLU A 52 2.66 -4.08 4.49
N HIS A 53 3.79 -4.11 3.79
CA HIS A 53 4.74 -3.00 3.77
C HIS A 53 4.32 -2.03 2.67
N ASP A 54 4.21 -0.76 3.03
CA ASP A 54 3.94 0.30 2.06
C ASP A 54 5.21 0.69 1.28
N ALA A 55 5.02 1.54 0.28
CA ALA A 55 6.12 2.01 -0.55
C ALA A 55 7.16 2.82 0.24
N GLU A 56 6.82 3.42 1.39
CA GLU A 56 7.76 4.18 2.22
C GLU A 56 8.77 3.25 2.89
N ILE A 57 8.28 2.18 3.52
CA ILE A 57 9.14 1.17 4.16
C ILE A 57 9.98 0.47 3.10
N ILE A 58 9.36 0.04 2.00
CA ILE A 58 10.07 -0.65 0.92
C ILE A 58 11.16 0.25 0.32
N ALA A 59 10.88 1.54 0.10
CA ALA A 59 11.85 2.51 -0.40
C ALA A 59 13.06 2.68 0.52
N ALA A 60 12.82 2.74 1.84
CA ALA A 60 13.89 2.81 2.82
C ALA A 60 14.78 1.56 2.79
N ASP A 61 14.19 0.36 2.67
CA ASP A 61 14.91 -0.90 2.66
C ASP A 61 15.79 -1.09 1.41
N VAL A 62 15.25 -0.75 0.24
CA VAL A 62 15.93 -0.99 -1.05
C VAL A 62 16.80 0.19 -1.49
N GLY A 63 16.71 1.33 -0.80
CA GLY A 63 17.48 2.55 -1.12
C GLY A 63 17.03 3.25 -2.41
N ILE A 64 15.75 3.13 -2.77
CA ILE A 64 15.15 3.79 -3.94
C ILE A 64 14.23 4.91 -3.47
N HIS A 65 14.09 5.98 -4.25
CA HIS A 65 13.15 7.06 -3.93
C HIS A 65 11.70 6.56 -3.85
N PHE A 66 10.98 6.99 -2.81
CA PHE A 66 9.59 6.62 -2.52
C PHE A 66 8.68 6.72 -3.75
N GLU A 67 8.70 7.84 -4.47
CA GLU A 67 7.83 8.06 -5.63
C GLU A 67 8.09 7.04 -6.74
N LEU A 68 9.35 6.66 -6.92
CA LEU A 68 9.74 5.66 -7.91
C LEU A 68 9.29 4.26 -7.48
N VAL A 69 9.44 3.91 -6.20
CA VAL A 69 8.91 2.63 -5.66
C VAL A 69 7.40 2.56 -5.81
N GLN A 70 6.68 3.61 -5.43
CA GLN A 70 5.23 3.69 -5.56
C GLN A 70 4.81 3.54 -7.03
N GLU A 71 5.46 4.24 -7.96
CA GLU A 71 5.20 4.10 -9.40
C GLU A 71 5.44 2.67 -9.89
N MET A 72 6.56 2.05 -9.50
CA MET A 72 6.89 0.68 -9.86
C MET A 72 5.86 -0.31 -9.32
N MET A 73 5.40 -0.15 -8.07
CA MET A 73 4.38 -1.01 -7.45
C MET A 73 3.04 -0.90 -8.17
N VAL A 74 2.59 0.32 -8.48
CA VAL A 74 1.37 0.56 -9.29
C VAL A 74 1.51 -0.11 -10.65
N PHE A 75 2.66 0.04 -11.32
CA PHE A 75 2.91 -0.60 -12.60
C PHE A 75 2.90 -2.14 -12.51
N MET A 76 3.37 -2.73 -11.41
CA MET A 76 3.30 -4.18 -11.18
C MET A 76 1.85 -4.67 -11.03
N VAL A 77 0.99 -3.89 -10.35
CA VAL A 77 -0.45 -4.15 -10.24
C VAL A 77 -1.11 -4.04 -11.63
N ASP A 78 -0.81 -3.00 -12.41
CA ASP A 78 -1.35 -2.80 -13.76
C ASP A 78 -0.96 -3.94 -14.72
N LEU A 79 0.25 -4.48 -14.57
CA LEU A 79 0.68 -5.66 -15.31
C LEU A 79 -0.01 -6.96 -14.85
N GLY A 80 -0.73 -6.95 -13.73
CA GLY A 80 -1.34 -8.11 -13.09
C GLY A 80 -0.29 -9.09 -12.55
N LEU A 81 0.84 -8.57 -12.09
CA LEU A 81 1.82 -9.34 -11.30
C LEU A 81 1.36 -9.46 -9.84
N PHE A 82 0.74 -8.41 -9.34
CA PHE A 82 0.02 -8.37 -8.07
C PHE A 82 -1.46 -8.08 -8.31
N GLU A 83 -2.26 -8.44 -7.33
CA GLU A 83 -3.67 -8.09 -7.23
C GLU A 83 -3.80 -6.94 -6.21
N GLN A 84 -4.78 -6.04 -6.39
CA GLN A 84 -5.05 -4.96 -5.42
C GLN A 84 -6.55 -4.86 -5.16
N GLU A 85 -6.94 -4.91 -3.88
CA GLU A 85 -8.32 -4.76 -3.44
C GLU A 85 -8.35 -3.92 -2.15
N ASN A 86 -9.23 -2.91 -2.09
CA ASN A 86 -9.36 -2.02 -0.93
C ASN A 86 -8.05 -1.36 -0.47
N GLY A 87 -7.12 -1.09 -1.40
CA GLY A 87 -5.81 -0.52 -1.08
C GLY A 87 -4.76 -1.54 -0.63
N ILE A 88 -5.12 -2.82 -0.48
CA ILE A 88 -4.22 -3.89 -0.08
C ILE A 88 -3.71 -4.61 -1.32
N ILE A 89 -2.38 -4.76 -1.42
CA ILE A 89 -1.73 -5.50 -2.50
C ILE A 89 -1.56 -6.96 -2.07
N THR A 90 -1.92 -7.90 -2.93
CA THR A 90 -1.79 -9.34 -2.70
C THR A 90 -1.10 -10.06 -3.86
N CYS A 91 -0.57 -11.26 -3.59
CA CYS A 91 -0.07 -12.15 -4.64
C CYS A 91 -0.63 -13.57 -4.49
N LEU A 92 -1.85 -13.80 -4.96
CA LEU A 92 -2.51 -15.11 -4.85
C LEU A 92 -1.79 -16.20 -5.67
N LYS A 93 -1.07 -15.80 -6.72
CA LYS A 93 -0.25 -16.71 -7.53
C LYS A 93 0.86 -17.37 -6.72
N LEU A 94 1.33 -16.75 -5.63
CA LEU A 94 2.35 -17.30 -4.76
C LEU A 94 1.88 -18.56 -4.03
N ALA A 95 0.57 -18.71 -3.78
CA ALA A 95 -0.01 -19.91 -3.17
C ALA A 95 0.35 -21.21 -3.92
N LYS A 96 0.44 -21.13 -5.27
CA LYS A 96 0.80 -22.27 -6.14
C LYS A 96 2.28 -22.64 -6.08
N ARG A 97 3.13 -21.75 -5.55
CA ARG A 97 4.58 -21.91 -5.41
C ARG A 97 4.99 -22.28 -3.99
N THR A 98 4.01 -22.51 -3.10
CA THR A 98 4.24 -22.89 -1.71
C THR A 98 4.87 -24.27 -1.57
N ASP A 99 5.50 -24.50 -0.42
CA ASP A 99 5.97 -25.83 -0.06
C ASP A 99 4.81 -26.79 0.22
N GLU A 100 5.14 -28.08 0.36
CA GLU A 100 4.12 -29.11 0.55
C GLU A 100 3.35 -28.93 1.87
N TYR A 101 3.99 -28.36 2.90
CA TYR A 101 3.39 -28.12 4.20
C TYR A 101 2.36 -26.98 4.13
N THR A 102 2.76 -25.81 3.64
CA THR A 102 1.90 -24.65 3.43
C THR A 102 0.80 -24.97 2.41
N SER A 103 1.10 -25.72 1.35
CA SER A 103 0.09 -26.23 0.42
C SER A 103 -0.99 -27.09 1.10
N LYS A 104 -0.62 -27.92 2.10
CA LYS A 104 -1.59 -28.72 2.87
C LYS A 104 -2.46 -27.83 3.75
N LEU A 105 -1.88 -26.82 4.39
CA LEU A 105 -2.64 -25.87 5.21
C LEU A 105 -3.67 -25.11 4.38
N ILE A 106 -3.27 -24.58 3.21
CA ILE A 106 -4.17 -23.89 2.29
C ILE A 106 -5.32 -24.81 1.87
N LYS A 107 -5.01 -26.06 1.47
CA LYS A 107 -6.02 -27.08 1.11
C LYS A 107 -6.96 -27.45 2.26
N GLN A 108 -6.51 -27.37 3.52
CA GLN A 108 -7.34 -27.65 4.68
C GLN A 108 -8.32 -26.52 4.99
N LEU A 109 -7.99 -25.27 4.63
CA LEU A 109 -8.91 -24.14 4.67
C LEU A 109 -9.90 -24.16 3.49
N ASP A 110 -9.47 -24.63 2.31
CA ASP A 110 -10.26 -24.71 1.07
C ASP A 110 -11.32 -25.84 1.02
N ASN A 111 -12.04 -26.14 2.11
CA ASN A 111 -13.35 -26.83 2.01
C ASN A 111 -14.45 -25.94 1.40
N VAL A 112 -14.06 -24.95 0.58
CA VAL A 112 -14.84 -24.13 -0.34
C VAL A 112 -14.26 -24.40 -1.74
N PRO A 113 -15.09 -24.67 -2.77
CA PRO A 113 -14.66 -25.40 -3.96
C PRO A 113 -13.77 -24.58 -4.88
N THR A 114 -12.47 -24.87 -4.89
CA THR A 114 -11.54 -24.46 -5.96
C THR A 114 -11.45 -25.57 -7.01
N LEU A 115 -11.85 -25.24 -8.25
CA LEU A 115 -11.68 -26.12 -9.41
C LEU A 115 -10.18 -26.37 -9.68
N SER A 116 -9.76 -27.64 -9.47
CA SER A 116 -8.91 -28.48 -10.35
C SER A 116 -7.57 -27.89 -10.84
N ARG A 117 -6.39 -28.53 -10.74
CA ARG A 117 -6.02 -29.96 -10.79
C ARG A 117 -4.52 -30.09 -10.48
N GLN A 118 -4.14 -31.26 -9.94
CA GLN A 118 -2.81 -31.91 -9.88
C GLN A 118 -1.80 -31.53 -8.79
N SER A 119 -1.57 -32.50 -7.90
CA SER A 119 -0.46 -32.66 -6.92
C SER A 119 0.54 -33.69 -7.49
N PRO A 120 1.82 -33.72 -7.06
CA PRO A 120 2.25 -34.58 -5.93
C PRO A 120 3.36 -33.88 -5.09
N ASP A 121 3.81 -34.28 -3.90
CA ASP A 121 4.01 -35.60 -3.33
C ASP A 121 4.32 -35.47 -1.82
N LYS A 122 3.97 -36.49 -1.03
CA LYS A 122 4.00 -36.63 0.45
C LYS A 122 5.38 -36.54 1.10
N VAL A 123 5.57 -35.74 2.16
CA VAL A 123 6.31 -36.11 3.41
C VAL A 123 5.75 -35.38 4.66
N ARG A 124 5.79 -36.05 5.83
CA ARG A 124 5.27 -35.64 7.14
C ARG A 124 6.43 -35.41 8.11
N SER A 125 6.41 -34.34 8.91
CA SER A 125 7.24 -34.24 10.12
C SER A 125 6.54 -33.38 11.19
N ASN A 126 6.41 -33.95 12.38
CA ASN A 126 5.76 -33.37 13.56
C ASN A 126 6.76 -32.44 14.27
N ARG A 127 6.32 -31.25 14.72
CA ARG A 127 6.97 -30.56 15.85
C ARG A 127 6.01 -29.59 16.56
N THR A 128 5.97 -29.73 17.88
CA THR A 128 5.08 -29.08 18.86
C THR A 128 5.37 -27.59 19.02
N GLU A 129 4.33 -26.75 19.12
CA GLU A 129 4.40 -25.31 19.40
C GLU A 129 4.03 -25.00 20.86
N GLU A 130 4.71 -24.01 21.45
CA GLU A 130 4.29 -23.31 22.67
C GLU A 130 3.76 -21.90 22.32
N LYS A 131 2.71 -21.51 23.04
CA LYS A 131 1.72 -20.47 22.74
C LYS A 131 2.10 -19.14 23.39
N ARG A 132 1.99 -18.01 22.68
CA ARG A 132 1.87 -16.66 23.28
C ARG A 132 0.78 -15.85 22.57
N LEU A 133 -0.01 -15.14 23.37
CA LEU A 133 -1.30 -14.52 23.05
C LEU A 133 -1.16 -13.13 22.38
N GLU A 134 -2.06 -12.87 21.42
CA GLU A 134 -2.28 -11.62 20.67
C GLU A 134 -3.00 -10.51 21.46
N GLN A 135 -2.83 -9.25 21.03
CA GLN A 135 -3.78 -8.15 21.30
C GLN A 135 -4.00 -7.25 20.05
N ASN A 136 -5.28 -6.83 19.92
CA ASN A 136 -6.02 -6.13 18.85
C ASN A 136 -5.55 -4.70 18.47
N ILE A 137 -5.75 -4.24 17.22
CA ILE A 137 -5.61 -2.82 16.79
C ILE A 137 -6.92 -2.30 16.12
N PRO A 138 -7.49 -1.14 16.52
CA PRO A 138 -8.69 -0.52 15.93
C PRO A 138 -8.39 0.66 14.94
N SER A 139 -9.40 1.06 14.14
CA SER A 139 -9.38 2.04 13.02
C SER A 139 -9.16 3.54 13.41
N PRO A 140 -8.65 4.41 12.50
CA PRO A 140 -8.20 5.77 12.85
C PRO A 140 -9.34 6.79 13.07
N SER A 141 -9.26 7.55 14.17
CA SER A 141 -10.23 8.57 14.59
C SER A 141 -9.91 9.98 14.07
N GLU A 142 -10.91 10.86 13.96
CA GLU A 142 -10.84 12.28 13.50
C GLU A 142 -9.73 13.12 14.16
N LYS A 143 -9.29 12.76 15.37
CA LYS A 143 -8.18 13.43 16.07
C LYS A 143 -6.83 13.27 15.36
N ALA A 144 -6.62 12.15 14.67
CA ALA A 144 -5.40 11.86 13.93
C ALA A 144 -5.24 12.79 12.71
N LEU A 145 -6.36 13.13 12.07
CA LEU A 145 -6.36 14.02 10.91
C LEU A 145 -6.01 15.46 11.29
N ASP A 146 -6.54 15.95 12.42
CA ASP A 146 -6.19 17.27 12.94
C ASP A 146 -4.69 17.38 13.26
N GLU A 147 -4.13 16.36 13.91
CA GLU A 147 -2.69 16.33 14.23
C GLU A 147 -1.82 16.32 12.96
N GLN A 148 -2.24 15.58 11.94
CA GLN A 148 -1.53 15.50 10.66
C GLN A 148 -1.54 16.84 9.92
N ILE A 149 -2.67 17.56 9.88
CA ILE A 149 -2.79 18.89 9.25
C ILE A 149 -1.86 19.90 9.93
N TRP A 150 -1.87 19.93 11.26
CA TRP A 150 -1.05 20.89 12.02
C TRP A 150 0.43 20.57 11.91
N LYS A 151 0.82 19.30 11.94
CA LYS A 151 2.22 18.88 11.80
C LYS A 151 2.77 19.18 10.40
N THR A 152 2.04 18.80 9.34
CA THR A 152 2.49 19.03 7.95
C THR A 152 2.38 20.50 7.53
N GLY A 153 1.29 21.18 7.88
CA GLY A 153 1.11 22.61 7.56
C GLY A 153 2.15 23.50 8.23
N VAL A 154 2.47 23.27 9.51
CA VAL A 154 3.50 24.03 10.23
C VAL A 154 4.90 23.74 9.67
N SER A 155 5.18 22.49 9.31
CA SER A 155 6.45 22.12 8.68
C SER A 155 6.65 22.81 7.32
N LEU A 156 5.57 23.03 6.57
CA LEU A 156 5.63 23.60 5.23
C LEU A 156 5.67 25.14 5.23
N LEU A 157 4.91 25.79 6.12
CA LEU A 157 4.78 27.25 6.16
C LEU A 157 5.78 27.93 7.10
N GLY A 158 6.30 27.19 8.08
CA GLY A 158 7.15 27.68 9.16
C GLY A 158 6.41 27.75 10.51
N ASP A 159 7.18 27.79 11.61
CA ASP A 159 6.65 27.72 12.97
C ASP A 159 6.29 29.08 13.59
N LYS A 160 5.92 30.07 12.77
CA LYS A 160 5.55 31.39 13.26
C LYS A 160 4.07 31.42 13.67
N LYS A 161 3.74 32.24 14.68
CA LYS A 161 2.36 32.45 15.14
C LYS A 161 1.41 32.91 14.01
N SER A 162 1.91 33.68 13.05
CA SER A 162 1.16 34.10 11.85
C SER A 162 0.75 32.93 10.96
N ASP A 163 1.58 31.90 10.90
CA ASP A 163 1.45 30.80 9.95
C ASP A 163 0.48 29.75 10.50
N ARG A 164 0.54 29.51 11.81
CA ARG A 164 -0.47 28.73 12.53
C ARG A 164 -1.86 29.39 12.45
N SER A 165 -1.94 30.72 12.56
CA SER A 165 -3.21 31.44 12.42
C SER A 165 -3.81 31.36 11.01
N LEU A 166 -2.98 31.28 9.97
CA LEU A 166 -3.41 31.12 8.58
C LEU A 166 -4.00 29.73 8.32
N ILE A 167 -3.36 28.66 8.84
CA ILE A 167 -3.90 27.29 8.75
C ILE A 167 -5.27 27.21 9.43
N GLY A 168 -5.39 27.78 10.63
CA GLY A 168 -6.67 27.83 11.36
C GLY A 168 -7.76 28.56 10.56
N LYS A 169 -7.40 29.69 9.91
CA LYS A 169 -8.33 30.42 9.04
C LYS A 169 -8.79 29.57 7.85
N TRP A 170 -7.86 28.92 7.13
CA TRP A 170 -8.21 28.05 6.00
C TRP A 170 -9.11 26.88 6.41
N VAL A 171 -8.81 26.25 7.54
CA VAL A 171 -9.62 25.14 8.07
C VAL A 171 -11.05 25.61 8.38
N SER A 172 -11.21 26.81 8.93
CA SER A 172 -12.53 27.39 9.21
C SER A 172 -13.30 27.80 7.95
N GLU A 173 -12.62 28.29 6.90
CA GLU A 173 -13.25 28.80 5.68
C GLU A 173 -13.54 27.72 4.63
N HIS A 174 -12.71 26.68 4.55
CA HIS A 174 -12.76 25.68 3.47
C HIS A 174 -12.98 24.24 3.96
N GLY A 175 -12.98 24.01 5.27
CA GLY A 175 -13.11 22.69 5.87
C GLY A 175 -11.80 21.91 5.93
N LYS A 176 -11.68 21.05 6.96
CA LYS A 176 -10.47 20.31 7.31
C LYS A 176 -9.96 19.42 6.17
N GLU A 177 -10.85 18.66 5.54
CA GLU A 177 -10.49 17.70 4.48
C GLU A 177 -9.87 18.38 3.26
N LYS A 178 -10.47 19.48 2.79
CA LYS A 178 -9.97 20.22 1.63
C LYS A 178 -8.62 20.86 1.93
N VAL A 179 -8.44 21.39 3.14
CA VAL A 179 -7.17 21.99 3.56
C VAL A 179 -6.08 20.93 3.71
N ALA A 180 -6.40 19.76 4.28
CA ALA A 180 -5.47 18.64 4.34
C ALA A 180 -4.99 18.22 2.95
N ALA A 181 -5.92 18.07 2.00
CA ALA A 181 -5.60 17.71 0.63
C ALA A 181 -4.71 18.75 -0.07
N VAL A 182 -5.02 20.04 0.07
CA VAL A 182 -4.22 21.12 -0.55
C VAL A 182 -2.85 21.25 0.10
N ILE A 183 -2.74 21.07 1.43
CA ILE A 183 -1.45 21.03 2.12
C ILE A 183 -0.63 19.84 1.63
N ALA A 184 -1.23 18.65 1.49
CA ALA A 184 -0.56 17.49 0.91
C ALA A 184 -0.07 17.77 -0.53
N GLN A 185 -0.90 18.40 -1.36
CA GLN A 185 -0.50 18.82 -2.71
C GLN A 185 0.66 19.83 -2.70
N ALA A 186 0.69 20.75 -1.73
CA ALA A 186 1.76 21.73 -1.61
C ALA A 186 3.07 21.10 -1.10
N VAL A 187 2.99 20.07 -0.24
CA VAL A 187 4.15 19.27 0.16
C VAL A 187 4.75 18.54 -1.05
N ILE A 188 3.91 17.98 -1.92
CA ILE A 188 4.33 17.28 -3.15
C ILE A 188 4.94 18.26 -4.15
N ALA A 189 4.27 19.39 -4.41
CA ALA A 189 4.68 20.34 -5.44
C ALA A 189 5.94 21.15 -5.07
N ARG A 190 6.33 21.17 -3.77
CA ARG A 190 7.44 21.97 -3.22
C ARG A 190 7.56 23.36 -3.85
N PRO A 191 6.48 24.15 -3.86
CA PRO A 191 6.48 25.45 -4.50
C PRO A 191 7.47 26.38 -3.78
N VAL A 192 8.10 27.27 -4.53
CA VAL A 192 9.01 28.29 -3.99
C VAL A 192 8.31 29.17 -2.94
N GLU A 193 6.99 29.39 -3.10
CA GLU A 193 6.14 30.12 -2.15
C GLU A 193 4.92 29.30 -1.71
N PRO A 194 5.04 28.44 -0.68
CA PRO A 194 3.97 27.54 -0.23
C PRO A 194 2.68 28.25 0.21
N LYS A 195 2.81 29.45 0.80
CA LYS A 195 1.67 30.27 1.24
C LYS A 195 0.80 30.71 0.07
N ALA A 196 1.42 31.27 -0.96
CA ALA A 196 0.72 31.74 -2.16
C ALA A 196 0.12 30.57 -2.94
N TYR A 197 0.85 29.45 -3.02
CA TYR A 197 0.41 28.24 -3.70
C TYR A 197 -0.85 27.62 -3.05
N ILE A 198 -0.85 27.44 -1.72
CA ILE A 198 -2.02 26.91 -1.00
C ILE A 198 -3.21 27.87 -1.09
N THR A 199 -2.96 29.17 -0.96
CA THR A 199 -4.03 30.18 -1.05
C THR A 199 -4.69 30.16 -2.43
N ALA A 200 -3.89 30.06 -3.50
CA ALA A 200 -4.40 29.97 -4.86
C ALA A 200 -5.27 28.70 -5.06
N LEU A 201 -4.82 27.54 -4.57
CA LEU A 201 -5.56 26.28 -4.69
C LEU A 201 -6.86 26.25 -3.86
N LEU A 202 -6.88 26.94 -2.71
CA LEU A 202 -8.09 27.05 -1.90
C LEU A 202 -9.12 28.01 -2.51
N GLN A 203 -8.66 29.05 -3.20
CA GLN A 203 -9.50 30.06 -3.87
C GLN A 203 -9.95 29.65 -5.28
N ASP A 204 -9.23 28.75 -5.95
CA ASP A 204 -9.59 28.27 -7.29
C ASP A 204 -10.90 27.45 -7.23
N ARG A 205 -11.98 28.06 -7.75
CA ARG A 205 -13.32 27.46 -7.82
C ARG A 205 -13.50 26.55 -9.05
N THR A 206 -12.47 26.36 -9.88
CA THR A 206 -12.65 25.80 -11.25
C THR A 206 -12.11 24.40 -11.48
N ARG A 207 -11.47 23.74 -10.50
CA ARG A 207 -11.04 22.34 -10.68
C ARG A 207 -12.11 21.36 -10.17
N PRO A 208 -12.59 20.40 -11.01
CA PRO A 208 -13.46 19.34 -10.56
C PRO A 208 -12.72 18.54 -9.48
N THR A 209 -13.40 18.26 -8.38
CA THR A 209 -12.91 17.35 -7.34
C THR A 209 -12.44 16.06 -7.99
N ASP A 210 -11.18 15.71 -7.71
CA ASP A 210 -10.54 14.47 -8.12
C ASP A 210 -11.52 13.28 -8.00
N PRO A 211 -11.74 12.50 -9.07
CA PRO A 211 -12.69 11.38 -9.07
C PRO A 211 -12.44 10.38 -7.94
N TYR A 212 -11.21 10.29 -7.43
CA TYR A 212 -10.86 9.47 -6.27
C TYR A 212 -11.67 9.83 -5.01
N TYR A 213 -12.00 11.11 -4.79
CA TYR A 213 -12.76 11.56 -3.62
C TYR A 213 -14.28 11.61 -3.86
N ALA A 214 -14.74 11.55 -5.11
CA ALA A 214 -16.17 11.43 -5.43
C ALA A 214 -16.71 10.04 -5.05
N GLU A 215 -15.88 8.99 -5.16
CA GLU A 215 -16.20 7.64 -4.71
C GLU A 215 -16.17 7.51 -3.18
N ILE A 216 -15.20 8.14 -2.51
CA ILE A 216 -15.16 8.21 -1.05
C ILE A 216 -16.42 8.88 -0.49
N ARG A 217 -16.92 9.95 -1.12
CA ARG A 217 -18.18 10.60 -0.72
C ARG A 217 -19.41 9.72 -0.90
N LYS A 218 -19.46 8.87 -1.92
CA LYS A 218 -20.57 7.91 -2.11
C LYS A 218 -20.57 6.84 -1.02
N VAL A 219 -19.39 6.37 -0.64
CA VAL A 219 -19.25 5.37 0.42
C VAL A 219 -19.64 5.95 1.78
N VAL A 220 -19.24 7.18 2.08
CA VAL A 220 -19.60 7.85 3.34
C VAL A 220 -21.09 8.23 3.39
N ALA A 221 -21.66 8.75 2.30
CA ALA A 221 -23.08 9.10 2.24
C ALA A 221 -24.03 7.89 2.32
N SER A 222 -23.56 6.71 1.89
CA SER A 222 -24.32 5.46 1.99
C SER A 222 -24.25 4.81 3.37
N ALA A 223 -23.41 5.32 4.28
CA ALA A 223 -23.31 4.86 5.66
C ALA A 223 -24.20 5.65 6.63
N GLU A 224 -24.86 6.72 6.17
CA GLU A 224 -25.73 7.60 6.98
C GLU A 224 -27.23 7.43 6.70
N HIS A 225 -27.65 6.35 6.03
CA HIS A 225 -29.07 6.00 5.82
C HIS A 225 -29.38 4.57 6.30
#